data_AF-A0A5K0VI48-F1
#
_entry.id   AF-A0A5K0VI48-F1
#
_cell.length_a   1.000
_cell.length_b   1.000
_cell.length_c   1.000
_cell.angle_alpha   90.00
_cell.angle_beta   90.00
_cell.angle_gamma   90.00
#
_symmetry.space_group_name_H-M   'P 1'
#
loop_
_entity.id
_entity.type
_entity.pdbx_description
1 polymer ?
#
loop_
_entity_poly.entity_id
_entity_poly.type
_entity_poly.pdbx_seq_one_letter_code
_entity_poly.pdbx_strand_id
1 'polypeptide(L)' 'TEQGIFDQVLHGDLDFSMDPWPAISDEAKDLLKKMLTRNPKKRPTAHEVL' A
#
# COMPACT_ATOMS: atom_id res chain seq x y z
N THR A 1 6.97 -3.79 -18.82
CA THR A 1 6.23 -2.99 -19.82
C THR A 1 5.29 -2.07 -19.07
N GLU A 2 4.98 -0.90 -19.61
CA GLU A 2 4.08 0.06 -18.96
C GLU A 2 2.70 -0.54 -18.64
N GLN A 3 2.20 -1.43 -19.52
CA GLN A 3 0.96 -2.19 -19.29
C GLN A 3 1.03 -3.08 -18.04
N GLY A 4 2.14 -3.77 -17.80
CA GLY A 4 2.29 -4.61 -16.60
C GLY A 4 2.32 -3.81 -15.30
N ILE A 5 2.84 -2.58 -15.33
CA ILE A 5 2.80 -1.65 -14.18
C ILE A 5 1.36 -1.19 -13.95
N PHE A 6 0.63 -0.86 -15.01
CA PHE A 6 -0.76 -0.42 -14.92
C PHE A 6 -1.68 -1.50 -14.33
N ASP A 7 -1.51 -2.75 -14.77
CA ASP A 7 -2.24 -3.89 -14.23
C ASP A 7 -1.89 -4.15 -12.76
N GLN A 8 -0.63 -3.97 -12.36
CA GLN A 8 -0.24 -4.07 -10.95
C GLN A 8 -0.80 -2.92 -10.09
N VAL A 9 -0.96 -1.72 -10.63
CA VAL A 9 -1.63 -0.62 -9.90
C VAL A 9 -3.12 -0.88 -9.76
N LEU A 10 -3.76 -1.46 -10.78
CA LEU A 10 -5.21 -1.70 -10.80
C LEU A 10 -5.61 -2.95 -10.00
N HIS A 11 -4.79 -4.00 -10.05
CA HIS A 11 -5.10 -5.35 -9.56
C HIS A 11 -4.04 -5.97 -8.66
N GLY A 12 -2.85 -5.37 -8.55
CA GLY A 12 -1.81 -5.85 -7.67
C GLY A 12 -2.21 -5.77 -6.20
N ASP A 13 -1.88 -6.83 -5.47
CA ASP A 13 -1.94 -6.86 -4.02
C ASP A 13 -0.62 -6.37 -3.44
N LEU A 14 -0.67 -5.70 -2.29
CA LEU A 14 0.52 -5.23 -1.61
C LEU A 14 1.23 -6.41 -0.94
N ASP A 15 2.36 -6.80 -1.50
CA ASP A 15 3.22 -7.84 -0.92
C ASP A 15 4.32 -7.20 -0.05
N PHE A 16 4.29 -7.52 1.24
CA PHE A 16 5.28 -7.09 2.24
C PHE A 16 6.13 -8.27 2.76
N SER A 17 6.14 -9.40 2.04
CA SER A 17 6.86 -10.62 2.46
C SER A 17 8.35 -10.60 2.11
N MET A 18 8.75 -9.79 1.13
CA MET A 18 10.12 -9.73 0.63
C MET A 18 10.94 -8.62 1.26
N ASP A 19 12.26 -8.81 1.38
CA ASP A 19 13.17 -7.76 1.84
C ASP A 19 13.01 -6.45 1.02
N PRO A 20 13.01 -5.28 1.68
CA PRO A 20 13.32 -5.03 3.09
C PRO A 20 12.11 -5.10 4.05
N TRP A 21 10.93 -5.44 3.56
CA TRP A 21 9.68 -5.28 4.30
C TRP A 21 9.61 -6.07 5.61
N PRO A 22 10.11 -7.33 5.73
CA PRO A 22 10.16 -8.03 7.00
C PRO A 22 10.90 -7.27 8.12
N ALA A 23 11.89 -6.44 7.78
CA ALA A 23 12.66 -5.63 8.74
C ALA A 23 11.97 -4.31 9.13
N ILE A 24 10.92 -3.91 8.42
CA ILE A 24 10.15 -2.69 8.72
C ILE A 24 9.08 -3.00 9.77
N SER A 25 8.79 -2.01 10.62
CA SER A 25 7.78 -2.15 11.66
C SER A 25 6.38 -2.43 11.10
N ASP A 26 5.58 -3.18 11.84
CA ASP A 26 4.25 -3.57 11.40
C ASP A 26 3.29 -2.36 11.38
N GLU A 27 3.54 -1.33 12.21
CA GLU A 27 2.79 -0.08 12.19
C GLU A 27 2.98 0.67 10.86
N ALA A 28 4.21 0.69 10.32
CA ALA A 28 4.48 1.33 9.04
C ALA A 28 3.82 0.56 7.88
N LYS A 29 3.81 -0.77 7.93
CA LYS A 29 3.11 -1.60 6.93
C LYS A 29 1.59 -1.39 7.02
N ASP A 30 1.03 -1.31 8.21
CA ASP A 30 -0.40 -1.06 8.41
C ASP A 30 -0.81 0.32 7.87
N LEU A 31 0.03 1.34 8.11
CA LEU A 31 -0.20 2.67 7.56
C LEU A 31 -0.22 2.64 6.03
N LEU A 32 0.75 1.98 5.39
CA LEU A 32 0.81 1.84 3.94
C LEU A 32 -0.42 1.13 3.37
N LYS A 33 -0.89 0.05 4.03
CA LYS A 33 -2.13 -0.64 3.64
C LYS A 33 -3.35 0.28 3.67
N LYS A 34 -3.45 1.13 4.69
CA LYS A 34 -4.53 2.12 4.81
C LYS A 34 -4.42 3.20 3.73
N MET A 35 -3.23 3.74 3.51
CA MET A 35 -2.99 4.78 2.50
C MET A 35 -3.19 4.30 1.06
N LEU A 36 -2.85 3.04 0.77
CA LEU A 36 -2.99 2.41 -0.55
C LEU A 36 -4.30 1.64 -0.70
N THR A 37 -5.29 1.90 0.18
CA THR A 37 -6.63 1.30 0.05
C THR A 37 -7.27 1.72 -1.28
N ARG A 38 -7.69 0.73 -2.08
CA ARG A 38 -8.29 0.93 -3.41
C ARG A 38 -9.54 1.79 -3.38
N ASN A 39 -10.35 1.67 -2.32
CA ASN A 39 -11.53 2.49 -2.14
C ASN A 39 -11.13 3.85 -1.57
N PRO A 40 -11.20 4.94 -2.35
CA PRO A 40 -10.80 6.27 -1.86
C PRO A 40 -11.68 6.76 -0.71
N LYS A 41 -12.93 6.29 -0.57
CA LYS A 41 -13.81 6.63 0.55
C LYS A 41 -13.42 5.97 1.88
N LYS A 42 -12.60 4.92 1.83
CA LYS A 42 -12.05 4.22 3.01
C LYS A 42 -10.59 4.60 3.28
N ARG A 43 -10.00 5.44 2.42
CA ARG A 43 -8.62 5.90 2.55
C ARG A 43 -8.59 7.01 3.60
N PRO A 44 -7.75 6.89 4.64
CA PRO A 44 -7.60 7.97 5.60
C PRO A 44 -7.03 9.20 4.89
N THR A 45 -7.50 10.35 5.29
CA THR A 45 -7.01 11.64 4.80
C THR A 45 -5.60 11.87 5.34
N ALA A 46 -4.81 12.71 4.66
CA ALA A 46 -3.46 13.04 5.12
C ALA A 46 -3.43 13.60 6.56
N HIS A 47 -4.54 14.21 7.02
CA HIS A 47 -4.68 14.73 8.38
C HIS A 47 -4.93 13.64 9.43
N GLU A 48 -5.47 12.48 9.05
CA GLU A 48 -5.74 11.35 9.96
C GLU A 48 -4.52 10.44 10.15
N VAL A 49 -3.45 10.68 9.39
CA VAL A 49 -2.23 9.87 9.34
C VAL A 49 -1.03 10.57 10.00
N LEU A 50 -1.16 11.85 10.35
CA LEU A 50 -0.10 12.69 10.94
C LEU A 50 0.10 12.46 12.44
#